data_AF-A0A1H0CBK8-F1
#
_entry.id   AF-A0A1H0CBK8-F1
#
_cell.length_a   1.000
_cell.length_b   1.000
_cell.length_c   1.000
_cell.angle_alpha   90.00
_cell.angle_beta   90.00
_cell.angle_gamma   90.00
#
_symmetry.space_group_name_H-M   'P 1'
#
loop_
_entity.id
_entity.type
_entity.pdbx_description
1 polymer ?
#
loop_
_entity_poly.entity_id
_entity_poly.type
_entity_poly.pdbx_seq_one_letter_code
_entity_poly.pdbx_strand_id
1 'polypeptide(L)'
;MQIVAVNEHAQKRYKEFTTAIAHVNDLIVPIDKLINRMERPNARFRGWRMKRPDELKAIVKKLRNQLELLTEQAKKYEKELVSRDWRV
;
A
#
# COMPACT_ATOMS: atom_id res chain seq x y z
N MET A 1 -1.13 32.21 -14.63
CA MET A 1 -1.50 30.92 -15.27
C MET A 1 -0.63 29.75 -14.83
N GLN A 2 0.69 29.89 -14.66
CA GLN A 2 1.57 28.77 -14.23
C GLN A 2 1.24 28.19 -12.84
N ILE A 3 0.93 29.02 -11.84
CA ILE A 3 0.65 28.56 -10.46
C ILE A 3 -0.61 27.67 -10.42
N VAL A 4 -1.66 28.03 -11.16
CA VAL A 4 -2.90 27.24 -11.23
C VAL A 4 -2.65 25.87 -11.86
N ALA A 5 -1.90 25.81 -12.96
CA ALA A 5 -1.55 24.55 -13.62
C ALA A 5 -0.64 23.65 -12.75
N VAL A 6 0.29 24.25 -11.97
CA VAL A 6 1.13 23.51 -11.00
C VAL A 6 0.27 22.94 -9.87
N ASN A 7 -0.67 23.72 -9.36
CA ASN A 7 -1.59 23.28 -8.32
C ASN A 7 -2.50 22.14 -8.80
N GLU A 8 -3.05 22.24 -10.01
CA GLU A 8 -3.86 21.18 -10.64
C GLU A 8 -3.04 19.89 -10.84
N HIS A 9 -1.78 20.03 -11.26
CA HIS A 9 -0.87 18.89 -11.41
C HIS A 9 -0.59 18.22 -10.07
N ALA A 10 -0.30 19.00 -9.02
CA ALA A 10 -0.05 18.50 -7.68
C ALA A 10 -1.28 17.75 -7.11
N GLN A 11 -2.48 18.30 -7.30
CA GLN A 11 -3.74 17.65 -6.92
C GLN A 11 -3.95 16.34 -7.66
N LYS A 12 -3.71 16.32 -8.98
CA LYS A 12 -3.84 15.10 -9.79
C LYS A 12 -2.87 14.02 -9.31
N ARG A 13 -1.60 14.37 -9.08
CA ARG A 13 -0.57 13.45 -8.57
C ARG A 13 -0.94 12.89 -7.20
N TYR A 14 -1.43 13.73 -6.30
CA TYR A 14 -1.88 13.27 -4.98
C TYR A 14 -3.08 12.33 -5.08
N LYS A 15 -4.04 12.62 -5.96
CA LYS A 15 -5.17 11.72 -6.23
C LYS A 15 -4.71 10.38 -6.82
N GLU A 16 -3.79 10.39 -7.78
CA GLU A 16 -3.18 9.17 -8.34
C GLU A 16 -2.50 8.33 -7.24
N PHE A 17 -1.74 8.99 -6.36
CA PHE A 17 -1.06 8.34 -5.26
C PHE A 17 -2.02 7.70 -4.24
N THR A 18 -3.03 8.43 -3.78
CA THR A 18 -4.04 7.91 -2.84
C THR A 18 -4.87 6.79 -3.46
N THR A 19 -5.20 6.88 -4.75
CA THR A 19 -5.86 5.81 -5.51
C THR A 19 -4.98 4.56 -5.58
N ALA A 20 -3.68 4.70 -5.81
CA ALA A 20 -2.75 3.58 -5.82
C ALA A 20 -2.65 2.89 -4.45
N ILE A 21 -2.61 3.64 -3.35
CA ILE A 21 -2.64 3.07 -1.99
C ILE A 21 -3.91 2.27 -1.76
N ALA A 22 -5.07 2.82 -2.12
CA ALA A 22 -6.35 2.12 -2.00
C ALA A 22 -6.36 0.81 -2.80
N HIS A 23 -5.85 0.85 -4.04
CA HIS A 23 -5.75 -0.34 -4.88
C HIS A 23 -4.87 -1.45 -4.26
N VAL A 24 -3.74 -1.09 -3.66
CA VAL A 24 -2.89 -2.08 -2.97
C VAL A 24 -3.61 -2.68 -1.76
N ASN A 25 -4.33 -1.87 -0.99
CA ASN A 25 -5.14 -2.36 0.13
C ASN A 25 -6.21 -3.36 -0.33
N ASP A 26 -6.88 -3.08 -1.45
CA ASP A 26 -7.88 -3.98 -2.03
C ASP A 26 -7.28 -5.31 -2.46
N LEU A 27 -6.06 -5.30 -3.04
CA LEU A 27 -5.34 -6.50 -3.45
C LEU A 27 -4.84 -7.35 -2.26
N ILE A 28 -4.62 -6.76 -1.09
CA ILE A 28 -4.21 -7.51 0.10
C ILE A 28 -5.34 -8.43 0.58
N VAL A 29 -6.61 -8.05 0.43
CA VAL A 29 -7.76 -8.85 0.87
C VAL A 29 -7.81 -10.25 0.22
N PRO A 30 -7.76 -10.40 -1.12
CA PRO A 30 -7.73 -11.71 -1.74
C PRO A 30 -6.43 -12.47 -1.44
N ILE A 31 -5.29 -11.79 -1.31
CA ILE A 31 -4.01 -12.42 -0.94
C ILE A 31 -4.12 -13.08 0.46
N ASP A 32 -4.69 -12.37 1.43
CA ASP A 32 -4.89 -12.90 2.78
C ASP A 32 -5.81 -14.14 2.76
N LYS A 33 -6.88 -14.11 1.95
CA LYS A 33 -7.76 -15.28 1.74
C LYS A 33 -7.00 -16.48 1.15
N LEU A 34 -6.13 -16.24 0.16
CA LEU A 34 -5.32 -17.30 -0.45
C LEU A 34 -4.34 -17.90 0.55
N ILE A 35 -3.62 -17.05 1.30
CA ILE A 35 -2.67 -17.51 2.33
C ILE A 35 -3.37 -18.32 3.41
N ASN A 36 -4.58 -17.94 3.82
CA ASN A 36 -5.36 -18.68 4.80
C ASN A 36 -5.82 -20.07 4.30
N ARG A 37 -5.90 -20.27 2.99
CA ARG A 37 -6.23 -21.57 2.37
C ARG A 37 -4.99 -22.42 2.06
N MET A 38 -3.79 -21.87 2.19
CA MET A 38 -2.57 -22.64 1.91
C MET A 38 -2.35 -23.69 3.00
N GLU A 39 -2.17 -24.93 2.56
CA GLU A 39 -1.72 -26.00 3.43
C GLU A 39 -0.26 -25.81 3.82
N ARG A 40 0.11 -26.29 5.01
CA ARG A 40 1.51 -26.26 5.43
C ARG A 40 2.31 -27.24 4.58
N PRO A 41 3.42 -26.81 3.95
CA PRO A 41 4.22 -27.71 3.13
C PRO A 41 4.76 -28.86 3.97
N ASN A 42 4.71 -30.08 3.41
CA ASN A 42 5.22 -31.28 4.05
C ASN A 42 6.71 -31.13 4.35
N ALA A 43 7.08 -31.21 5.64
CA ALA A 43 8.45 -31.05 6.12
C ALA A 43 9.46 -32.01 5.47
N ARG A 44 8.99 -33.14 4.92
CA ARG A 44 9.81 -34.18 4.28
C ARG A 44 10.23 -33.85 2.84
N PHE A 45 9.65 -32.84 2.19
CA PHE A 45 9.98 -32.48 0.81
C PHE A 45 11.34 -31.77 0.72
N ARG A 46 12.30 -32.31 -0.06
CA ARG A 46 13.67 -31.77 -0.21
C ARG A 46 13.90 -30.92 -1.48
N GLY A 47 12.86 -30.60 -2.25
CA GLY A 47 12.94 -29.73 -3.43
C GLY A 47 12.75 -28.23 -3.14
N TRP A 48 12.49 -27.41 -4.17
CA TRP A 48 12.14 -25.99 -4.02
C TRP A 48 10.98 -25.83 -3.03
N ARG A 49 11.20 -25.08 -1.95
CA ARG A 49 10.16 -24.76 -0.96
C ARG A 49 9.62 -23.35 -1.19
N MET A 50 8.31 -23.22 -1.38
CA MET A 50 7.64 -21.92 -1.26
C MET A 50 7.70 -21.46 0.20
N LYS A 51 7.62 -20.13 0.41
CA LYS A 51 7.47 -19.55 1.75
C LYS A 51 6.26 -20.17 2.45
N ARG A 52 6.39 -20.39 3.74
CA ARG A 52 5.32 -21.01 4.53
C ARG A 52 4.16 -20.01 4.74
N PRO A 53 2.93 -20.50 4.97
CA PRO A 53 1.78 -19.62 5.19
C PRO A 53 1.98 -18.59 6.32
N ASP A 54 2.67 -18.97 7.40
CA ASP A 54 3.04 -18.08 8.51
C ASP A 54 4.00 -16.97 8.10
N GLU A 55 5.00 -17.28 7.27
CA GLU A 55 5.92 -16.27 6.71
C GLU A 55 5.19 -15.29 5.79
N LEU A 56 4.27 -15.80 4.97
CA LEU A 56 3.44 -14.97 4.09
C LEU A 56 2.49 -14.07 4.89
N LYS A 57 1.88 -14.58 5.97
CA LYS A 57 1.07 -13.78 6.91
C LYS A 57 1.89 -12.67 7.55
N ALA A 58 3.13 -12.95 7.95
CA ALA A 58 4.02 -11.94 8.53
C ALA A 58 4.36 -10.83 7.50
N ILE A 59 4.59 -11.20 6.25
CA ILE A 59 4.81 -10.24 5.15
C ILE A 59 3.57 -9.37 4.93
N VAL A 60 2.39 -9.97 4.85
CA VAL A 60 1.12 -9.23 4.68
C VAL A 60 0.89 -8.27 5.85
N LYS A 61 1.14 -8.72 7.09
CA LYS A 61 1.03 -7.85 8.27
C LYS A 61 1.99 -6.67 8.18
N LYS A 62 3.25 -6.90 7.80
CA LYS A 62 4.24 -5.83 7.61
C LYS A 62 3.79 -4.84 6.53
N LEU A 63 3.29 -5.35 5.40
CA LEU A 63 2.80 -4.53 4.30
C LEU A 63 1.62 -3.64 4.73
N ARG A 64 0.65 -4.19 5.47
CA ARG A 64 -0.47 -3.41 6.03
C ARG A 64 0.02 -2.27 6.92
N ASN A 65 0.93 -2.55 7.85
CA ASN A 65 1.50 -1.52 8.73
C ASN A 65 2.23 -0.42 7.94
N GLN A 66 2.98 -0.80 6.88
CA GLN A 66 3.68 0.16 6.04
C GLN A 66 2.72 1.03 5.22
N LEU A 67 1.63 0.46 4.70
CA LEU A 67 0.60 1.20 3.99
C LEU A 67 -0.19 2.12 4.91
N GLU A 68 -0.45 1.70 6.14
CA GLU A 68 -1.07 2.54 7.16
C GLU A 68 -0.20 3.76 7.47
N LEU A 69 1.09 3.54 7.76
CA LEU A 69 2.04 4.63 7.97
C LEU A 69 2.13 5.56 6.76
N LEU A 70 2.17 5.01 5.54
CA LEU A 70 2.21 5.79 4.31
C LEU A 70 0.93 6.63 4.15
N THR A 71 -0.23 6.08 4.51
CA THR A 71 -1.52 6.77 4.47
C THR A 71 -1.59 7.90 5.50
N GLU A 72 -1.07 7.68 6.71
CA GLU A 72 -0.99 8.72 7.74
C GLU A 72 -0.08 9.87 7.32
N GLN A 73 1.09 9.54 6.75
CA GLN A 73 2.00 10.53 6.18
C GLN A 73 1.34 11.29 5.03
N ALA A 74 0.65 10.59 4.12
CA ALA A 74 -0.09 11.20 3.02
C ALA A 74 -1.11 12.24 3.53
N LYS A 75 -1.92 11.87 4.53
CA LYS A 75 -2.89 12.77 5.16
C LYS A 75 -2.24 13.98 5.83
N LYS A 76 -1.07 13.81 6.44
CA LYS A 76 -0.32 14.91 7.04
C LYS A 76 0.15 15.88 5.95
N TYR A 77 0.75 15.39 4.88
CA TYR A 77 1.22 16.21 3.76
C TYR A 77 0.07 16.86 3.00
N GLU A 78 -1.09 16.22 2.90
CA GLU A 78 -2.29 16.83 2.31
C GLU A 78 -2.73 18.08 3.07
N LYS A 79 -2.73 18.03 4.40
CA LYS A 79 -3.04 19.22 5.23
C LYS A 79 -2.05 20.35 4.98
N GLU A 80 -0.76 20.03 4.87
CA GLU A 80 0.28 21.00 4.56
C GLU A 80 0.10 21.59 3.15
N LEU A 81 -0.18 20.75 2.14
CA LEU A 81 -0.45 21.18 0.77
C LEU A 81 -1.70 22.06 0.69
N VAL A 82 -2.81 21.66 1.32
CA VAL A 82 -4.04 22.47 1.38
C VAL A 82 -3.80 23.81 2.08
N SER A 83 -3.04 23.83 3.18
CA SER A 83 -2.70 25.09 3.88
C SER A 83 -1.88 26.06 3.03
N ARG A 84 -1.14 25.53 2.05
CA ARG A 84 -0.32 26.28 1.10
C ARG A 84 -1.02 26.50 -0.24
N ASP A 85 -2.31 26.22 -0.34
CA ASP A 85 -3.10 26.26 -1.57
C ASP A 85 -2.43 25.47 -2.71
N TRP A 86 -1.93 24.27 -2.38
CA TRP A 86 -1.21 23.37 -3.28
C TRP A 86 0.04 23.95 -3.94
N ARG A 87 0.53 25.09 -3.44
CA ARG A 87 1.81 25.67 -3.88
C ARG A 87 2.96 24.80 -3.41
N VAL A 88 3.44 23.97 -4.33
CA VAL A 88 4.66 23.17 -4.19
C VAL A 88 5.88 24.05 -4.46
#